data_AF-A0A847XBN9-F1
#
_entry.id   AF-A0A847XBN9-F1
#
_cell.length_a   1.000
_cell.length_b   1.000
_cell.length_c   1.000
_cell.angle_alpha   90.00
_cell.angle_beta   90.00
_cell.angle_gamma   90.00
#
_symmetry.space_group_name_H-M   'P 1'
#
loop_
_entity.id
_entity.type
_entity.pdbx_description
1 polymer ?
#
loop_
_entity_poly.entity_id
_entity_poly.type
_entity_poly.pdbx_seq_one_letter_code
_entity_poly.pdbx_strand_id
1 'polypeptide(L)'
;MPITSTERLTAKDLQLIMARRRQVRGSIKDYVTVYRDFCRADGDWSASHQTHLYAKHSGEYCELLEILELFYSDHVLPEAG
;
A
#
# COMPACT_ATOMS: atom_id res chain seq x y z
N MET A 1 -14.70 1.40 5.85
CA MET A 1 -15.04 2.00 4.54
C MET A 1 -14.93 0.96 3.43
N PRO A 2 -15.84 0.97 2.45
CA PRO A 2 -15.70 0.16 1.24
C PRO A 2 -14.44 0.56 0.47
N ILE A 3 -13.88 -0.37 -0.30
CA ILE A 3 -12.80 -0.11 -1.27
C ILE A 3 -13.47 0.47 -2.52
N THR A 4 -13.04 1.65 -2.94
CA THR A 4 -13.51 2.30 -4.16
C THR A 4 -12.95 1.63 -5.41
N SER A 5 -13.55 1.89 -6.57
CA SER A 5 -13.04 1.38 -7.85
C SER A 5 -11.61 1.87 -8.14
N THR A 6 -11.31 3.14 -7.83
CA THR A 6 -9.98 3.73 -8.02
C THR A 6 -8.93 3.02 -7.16
N GLU A 7 -9.20 2.84 -5.87
CA GLU A 7 -8.27 2.16 -4.96
C GLU A 7 -8.04 0.70 -5.36
N ARG A 8 -9.09 0.02 -5.86
CA ARG A 8 -8.95 -1.34 -6.40
C ARG A 8 -8.05 -1.36 -7.63
N LEU A 9 -8.14 -0.38 -8.51
CA LEU A 9 -7.27 -0.27 -9.69
C LEU A 9 -5.83 0.02 -9.26
N THR A 10 -5.61 0.96 -8.35
CA THR A 10 -4.27 1.24 -7.78
C THR A 10 -3.66 0.00 -7.14
N ALA A 11 -4.42 -0.73 -6.32
CA ALA A 11 -3.91 -1.97 -5.70
C ALA A 11 -3.56 -3.05 -6.73
N LYS A 12 -4.32 -3.18 -7.82
CA LYS A 12 -3.99 -4.10 -8.91
C LYS A 12 -2.71 -3.68 -9.64
N ASP A 13 -2.51 -2.38 -9.84
CA ASP A 13 -1.30 -1.85 -10.46
C ASP A 13 -0.07 -2.10 -9.59
N LEU A 14 -0.16 -1.83 -8.28
CA LEU A 14 0.86 -2.16 -7.29
C LEU A 14 1.18 -3.66 -7.27
N GLN A 15 0.16 -4.53 -7.31
CA GLN A 15 0.37 -5.97 -7.42
C GLN A 15 1.08 -6.36 -8.73
N LEU A 16 0.77 -5.69 -9.85
CA LEU A 16 1.44 -5.95 -11.12
C LEU A 16 2.92 -5.55 -11.08
N ILE A 17 3.25 -4.40 -10.47
CA ILE A 17 4.63 -3.96 -10.29
C ILE A 17 5.38 -4.94 -9.38
N MET A 18 4.77 -5.31 -8.25
CA MET A 18 5.32 -6.29 -7.30
C MET A 18 5.55 -7.66 -7.93
N ALA A 19 4.62 -8.12 -8.77
CA ALA A 19 4.71 -9.42 -9.44
C ALA A 19 5.93 -9.54 -10.36
N ARG A 20 6.47 -8.42 -10.85
CA ARG A 20 7.71 -8.40 -11.65
C ARG A 20 8.97 -8.62 -10.82
N ARG A 21 8.89 -8.37 -9.50
CA ARG A 21 10.02 -8.44 -8.58
C ARG A 21 9.97 -9.69 -7.71
N ARG A 22 8.76 -10.12 -7.31
CA ARG A 22 8.53 -11.33 -6.51
C ARG A 22 7.10 -11.87 -6.61
N GLN A 23 6.88 -13.04 -6.01
CA GLN A 23 5.54 -13.59 -5.85
C GLN A 23 4.69 -12.69 -4.93
N VAL A 24 3.55 -12.22 -5.44
CA VAL A 24 2.54 -11.47 -4.69
C VAL A 24 1.71 -12.42 -3.83
N ARG A 25 1.60 -12.12 -2.53
CA ARG A 25 0.82 -12.92 -1.57
C ARG A 25 -0.22 -12.09 -0.84
N GLY A 26 -0.07 -10.76 -0.78
CA GLY A 26 -1.07 -9.87 -0.21
C GLY A 26 -2.36 -9.84 -1.02
N SER A 27 -3.49 -9.66 -0.32
CA SER A 27 -4.78 -9.43 -0.97
C SER A 27 -4.91 -7.98 -1.45
N ILE A 28 -5.88 -7.71 -2.33
CA ILE A 28 -6.23 -6.32 -2.72
C ILE A 28 -6.52 -5.46 -1.48
N LYS A 29 -7.17 -6.03 -0.44
CA LYS A 29 -7.45 -5.30 0.79
C LYS A 29 -6.17 -4.88 1.50
N ASP A 30 -5.18 -5.76 1.60
CA ASP A 30 -3.91 -5.44 2.26
C ASP A 30 -3.19 -4.30 1.53
N TYR A 31 -3.10 -4.38 0.20
CA TYR A 31 -2.49 -3.34 -0.63
C TYR A 31 -3.22 -2.00 -0.53
N VAL A 32 -4.56 -1.99 -0.53
CA VAL A 32 -5.34 -0.76 -0.33
C VAL A 32 -5.13 -0.20 1.07
N THR A 33 -5.05 -1.03 2.10
CA THR A 33 -4.79 -0.56 3.47
C THR A 33 -3.45 0.13 3.56
N VAL A 34 -2.38 -0.46 3.02
CA VAL A 34 -1.04 0.15 3.03
C VAL A 34 -1.00 1.44 2.22
N TYR A 35 -1.61 1.46 1.04
CA TYR A 35 -1.72 2.65 0.21
C TYR A 35 -2.47 3.80 0.91
N ARG A 36 -3.54 3.50 1.65
CA ARG A 36 -4.30 4.52 2.39
C ARG A 36 -3.49 5.14 3.51
N ASP A 37 -2.79 4.33 4.31
CA ASP A 37 -1.94 4.85 5.38
C ASP A 37 -0.81 5.70 4.79
N PHE A 38 -0.20 5.26 3.69
CA PHE A 38 0.81 6.02 2.95
C PHE A 38 0.30 7.41 2.51
N CYS A 39 -0.85 7.47 1.83
CA CYS A 39 -1.41 8.73 1.35
C CYS A 39 -1.81 9.71 2.45
N ARG A 40 -2.08 9.22 3.66
CA ARG A 40 -2.54 10.05 4.78
C ARG A 40 -1.41 10.87 5.39
N ALA A 41 -0.17 10.38 5.31
CA ALA A 41 1.07 11.03 5.77
C ALA A 41 1.06 11.63 7.18
N ASP A 42 0.14 11.20 8.04
CA ASP A 42 0.11 11.57 9.46
C ASP A 42 0.99 10.67 10.34
N GLY A 43 1.75 9.76 9.71
CA GLY A 43 2.65 8.83 10.39
C GLY A 43 1.97 7.66 11.10
N ASP A 44 0.64 7.53 11.04
CA ASP A 44 -0.06 6.39 11.65
C ASP A 44 -0.28 5.24 10.66
N TRP A 45 0.51 4.18 10.88
CA TRP A 45 0.53 2.93 10.12
C TRP A 45 -0.17 1.78 10.82
N SER A 46 -0.98 2.06 11.85
CA SER A 46 -1.59 1.03 12.69
C SER A 46 -2.47 0.06 11.90
N ALA A 47 -3.16 0.53 10.85
CA ALA A 47 -3.99 -0.33 10.00
C ALA A 47 -3.11 -1.26 9.13
N SER A 48 -2.03 -0.73 8.57
CA SER A 48 -1.02 -1.50 7.82
C SER A 48 -0.40 -2.60 8.67
N HIS A 49 -0.05 -2.32 9.93
CA HIS A 49 0.51 -3.31 10.84
C HIS A 49 -0.46 -4.47 11.18
N GLN A 50 -1.76 -4.26 11.00
CA GLN A 50 -2.78 -5.30 11.21
C GLN A 50 -3.03 -6.15 9.95
N THR A 51 -2.39 -5.84 8.82
CA THR A 51 -2.55 -6.61 7.57
C THR A 51 -1.81 -7.94 7.61
N HIS A 52 -2.27 -8.90 6.82
CA HIS A 52 -1.51 -10.14 6.61
C HIS A 52 -0.20 -9.88 5.86
N LEU A 53 -0.17 -8.82 5.04
CA LEU A 53 1.03 -8.40 4.34
C LEU A 53 2.14 -8.06 5.34
N TYR A 54 1.86 -7.23 6.35
CA TYR A 54 2.83 -6.96 7.42
C TYR A 54 3.13 -8.20 8.26
N ALA A 55 2.10 -8.87 8.77
CA ALA A 55 2.26 -9.93 9.76
C ALA A 55 2.92 -11.22 9.24
N LYS A 56 2.74 -11.56 7.96
CA LYS A 56 3.20 -12.82 7.37
C LYS A 56 4.15 -12.65 6.19
N HIS A 57 4.14 -11.48 5.56
CA HIS A 57 4.86 -11.20 4.32
C HIS A 57 5.63 -9.87 4.44
N SER A 58 6.27 -9.64 5.58
CA SER A 58 6.93 -8.36 5.90
C SER A 58 7.93 -7.87 4.83
N GLY A 59 8.60 -8.78 4.13
CA GLY A 59 9.45 -8.42 2.98
C GLY A 59 8.65 -7.82 1.82
N GLU A 60 7.46 -8.35 1.53
CA GLU A 60 6.53 -7.84 0.51
C GLU A 60 5.97 -6.47 0.94
N TYR A 61 5.71 -6.30 2.23
CA TYR A 61 5.33 -5.02 2.83
C TYR A 61 6.41 -3.95 2.64
N CYS A 62 7.67 -4.23 3.00
CA CYS A 62 8.76 -3.25 2.84
C CYS A 62 8.95 -2.84 1.38
N GLU A 63 8.89 -3.80 0.46
CA GLU A 63 9.04 -3.53 -0.96
C GLU A 63 7.86 -2.73 -1.54
N LEU A 64 6.65 -2.98 -1.02
CA LEU A 64 5.49 -2.16 -1.35
C LEU A 64 5.70 -0.70 -0.93
N LEU A 65 6.26 -0.45 0.26
CA LEU A 65 6.60 0.90 0.70
C LEU A 65 7.62 1.57 -0.23
N GLU A 66 8.68 0.86 -0.63
CA GLU A 66 9.65 1.38 -1.60
C GLU A 66 9.01 1.77 -2.93
N ILE A 67 8.07 0.96 -3.45
CA ILE A 67 7.33 1.27 -4.68
C ILE A 67 6.45 2.51 -4.49
N LEU A 68 5.78 2.63 -3.35
CA LEU A 68 4.92 3.78 -3.06
C LEU A 68 5.74 5.08 -3.01
N GLU A 69 6.89 5.07 -2.33
CA GLU A 69 7.82 6.20 -2.30
C GLU A 69 8.34 6.55 -3.71
N LEU A 70 8.70 5.56 -4.52
CA LEU A 70 9.28 5.80 -5.85
C LEU A 70 8.28 6.30 -6.90
N PHE A 71 7.02 5.86 -6.84
CA PHE A 71 6.05 6.05 -7.92
C PHE A 71 4.79 6.80 -7.54
N TYR A 72 4.49 6.93 -6.23
CA TYR A 72 3.22 7.49 -5.75
C TYR A 72 3.43 8.58 -4.69
N SER A 73 4.65 9.10 -4.51
CA SER A 73 4.93 10.18 -3.55
C SER A 73 4.05 11.42 -3.74
N ASP A 74 3.60 11.72 -4.95
CA ASP A 74 2.69 12.84 -5.23
C ASP A 74 1.23 12.60 -4.77
N HIS A 75 0.89 11.35 -4.41
CA HIS A 75 -0.43 11.00 -3.86
C HIS A 75 -0.52 11.24 -2.35
N VAL A 76 0.57 11.61 -1.70
CA VAL A 76 0.58 12.01 -0.30
C VAL A 76 -0.16 13.32 -0.15
N LEU A 77 -1.23 13.34 0.65
CA LEU A 77 -1.95 14.57 0.97
C LEU A 77 -1.00 15.49 1.76
N PRO A 78 -0.83 16.77 1.36
CA PRO A 78 -0.02 17.69 2.13
C PRO A 78 -0.64 17.85 3.53
N GLU A 79 0.20 17.85 4.56
CA GLU A 79 -0.23 18.22 5.92
C GLU A 79 -1.01 19.54 5.80
N ALA A 80 -2.24 19.56 6.33
CA ALA A 80 -3.02 20.78 6.40
C ALA A 80 -2.25 21.77 7.29
N GLY A 81 -1.51 22.68 6.65
CA GLY A 81 -0.77 23.76 7.30
C GLY A 81 -1.66 24.76 8.02
#